data_AF-A0A814DEK7-F1
#
_entry.id   AF-A0A814DEK7-F1
#
_cell.length_a   1.000
_cell.length_b   1.000
_cell.length_c   1.000
_cell.angle_alpha   90.00
_cell.angle_beta   90.00
_cell.angle_gamma   90.00
#
_symmetry.space_group_name_H-M   'P 1'
#
loop_
_entity.id
_entity.type
_entity.pdbx_description
1 polymer ?
#
loop_
_entity_poly.entity_id
_entity_poly.type
_entity_poly.pdbx_seq_one_letter_code
_entity_poly.pdbx_strand_id
1 'polypeptide(L)'
;MLKFAVSVLLFGAIFLLTNTNGFFLHTTPKCQVAVYKGGKDFGGEKIMANKTFVPYLKTVGQVAKACKVKVFVTESYKQLKTPNEFVLSTELPLALGHGIRFNLQDPKGGTVCNKLCMTARSWKTIPEATCFINGVTKKGIHFKEPDLIYDEKVTKLSAADAESAKVGTQKLCAPKVKPDKKG
;
A
#
# COMPACT_ATOMS: atom_id res chain seq x y z
N MET A 1 36.08 -57.76 -18.85
CA MET A 1 35.31 -57.02 -17.82
C MET A 1 36.25 -56.17 -16.97
N LEU A 2 36.73 -55.02 -17.47
CA LEU A 2 37.66 -54.16 -16.69
C LEU A 2 37.85 -52.75 -17.31
N LYS A 3 36.79 -51.95 -17.51
CA LYS A 3 36.96 -50.58 -18.07
C LYS A 3 35.96 -49.49 -17.59
N PHE A 4 35.33 -49.63 -16.42
CA PHE A 4 34.28 -48.67 -16.00
C PHE A 4 34.38 -48.14 -14.55
N ALA A 5 35.57 -48.10 -13.94
CA ALA A 5 35.71 -47.72 -12.54
C ALA A 5 36.69 -46.56 -12.25
N VAL A 6 37.09 -45.75 -13.25
CA VAL A 6 38.12 -44.70 -13.05
C VAL A 6 37.67 -43.29 -13.48
N SER A 7 36.40 -43.07 -13.85
CA SER A 7 35.91 -41.73 -14.25
C SER A 7 35.09 -40.99 -13.19
N VAL A 8 34.79 -41.59 -12.04
CA VAL A 8 33.90 -40.97 -11.03
C VAL A 8 34.66 -40.09 -10.01
N LEU A 9 35.99 -40.20 -9.91
CA LEU A 9 36.77 -39.49 -8.88
C LEU A 9 37.38 -38.15 -9.34
N LEU A 10 37.34 -37.79 -10.63
CA LEU A 10 37.95 -36.54 -11.11
C LEU A 10 36.97 -35.35 -11.24
N PHE A 11 35.66 -35.60 -11.17
CA PHE A 11 34.64 -34.52 -11.18
C PHE A 11 34.17 -34.11 -9.77
N GLY A 12 34.59 -34.80 -8.71
CA GLY A 12 34.21 -34.47 -7.33
C GLY A 12 35.00 -33.32 -6.69
N ALA A 13 36.15 -32.92 -7.26
CA ALA A 13 37.05 -31.95 -6.63
C ALA A 13 37.02 -30.54 -7.23
N ILE A 14 36.33 -30.31 -8.37
CA ILE A 14 36.26 -28.99 -9.03
C ILE A 14 34.96 -28.24 -8.68
N PHE A 15 34.12 -28.79 -7.80
CA PHE A 15 32.91 -28.11 -7.28
C PHE A 15 33.06 -27.55 -5.85
N LEU A 16 34.29 -27.35 -5.38
CA LEU A 16 34.57 -26.81 -4.04
C LEU A 16 35.27 -25.44 -4.03
N LEU A 17 35.41 -24.76 -5.17
CA LEU A 17 36.16 -23.49 -5.26
C LEU A 17 35.44 -22.35 -6.01
N THR A 18 34.10 -22.25 -5.93
CA THR A 18 33.38 -21.03 -6.35
C THR A 18 32.18 -20.72 -5.46
N ASN A 19 32.37 -20.50 -4.16
CA ASN A 19 31.29 -20.04 -3.27
C ASN A 19 31.74 -18.98 -2.24
N THR A 20 32.65 -18.08 -2.60
CA THR A 20 33.05 -16.97 -1.70
C THR A 20 33.13 -15.59 -2.34
N ASN A 21 32.60 -15.40 -3.55
CA ASN A 21 32.28 -14.06 -4.04
C ASN A 21 30.80 -13.77 -3.78
N GLY A 22 30.43 -13.83 -2.50
CA GLY A 22 29.24 -13.17 -1.98
C GLY A 22 29.44 -11.67 -2.08
N PHE A 23 29.32 -11.13 -3.30
CA PHE A 23 29.14 -9.71 -3.54
C PHE A 23 27.76 -9.36 -2.96
N PHE A 24 27.71 -9.22 -1.64
CA PHE A 24 26.56 -8.72 -0.90
C PHE A 24 26.37 -7.26 -1.31
N LEU A 25 25.72 -7.08 -2.45
CA LEU A 25 25.09 -5.82 -2.83
C LEU A 25 24.10 -5.49 -1.73
N HIS A 26 24.56 -4.76 -0.71
CA HIS A 26 23.70 -4.12 0.28
C HIS A 26 22.84 -3.10 -0.46
N THR A 27 21.75 -3.58 -1.07
CA THR A 27 20.74 -2.72 -1.64
C THR A 27 20.09 -1.99 -0.47
N THR A 28 20.39 -0.71 -0.35
CA THR A 28 19.69 0.14 0.62
C THR A 28 18.18 -0.01 0.41
N PRO A 29 17.41 -0.29 1.47
CA PRO A 29 15.97 -0.47 1.35
C PRO A 29 15.36 0.81 0.72
N LYS A 30 14.54 0.62 -0.32
CA LYS A 30 13.86 1.73 -1.01
C LYS A 30 12.50 1.99 -0.35
N CYS A 31 12.06 3.25 -0.33
CA CYS A 31 10.69 3.61 0.04
C CYS A 31 9.68 2.73 -0.71
N GLN A 32 8.80 2.08 0.04
CA GLN A 32 7.77 1.20 -0.51
C GLN A 32 6.51 1.96 -0.93
N VAL A 33 6.37 3.22 -0.49
CA VAL A 33 5.28 4.10 -0.88
C VAL A 33 5.62 4.78 -2.20
N ALA A 34 4.70 4.73 -3.16
CA ALA A 34 4.84 5.37 -4.45
C ALA A 34 3.52 6.00 -4.90
N VAL A 35 3.63 6.88 -5.87
CA VAL A 35 2.47 7.48 -6.53
C VAL A 35 1.69 6.38 -7.26
N TYR A 36 0.44 6.17 -6.88
CA TYR A 36 -0.52 5.42 -7.67
C TYR A 36 -1.24 6.37 -8.62
N LYS A 37 -1.00 6.23 -9.93
CA LYS A 37 -1.58 7.13 -10.95
C LYS A 37 -3.10 6.98 -11.10
N GLY A 38 -3.70 5.90 -10.59
CA GLY A 38 -5.14 5.64 -10.69
C GLY A 38 -5.64 5.47 -12.12
N GLY A 39 -6.90 5.08 -12.25
CA GLY A 39 -7.70 5.19 -13.48
C GLY A 39 -8.67 6.37 -13.40
N LYS A 40 -9.55 6.52 -14.39
CA LYS A 40 -10.62 7.55 -14.41
C LYS A 40 -11.63 7.41 -13.26
N ASP A 41 -11.59 6.28 -12.56
CA ASP A 41 -12.44 5.93 -11.43
C ASP A 41 -11.96 6.56 -10.11
N PHE A 42 -10.79 7.21 -10.10
CA PHE A 42 -10.26 7.96 -8.98
C PHE A 42 -10.18 9.45 -9.30
N GLY A 43 -10.40 10.29 -8.29
CA GLY A 43 -10.18 11.75 -8.34
C GLY A 43 -9.68 12.27 -6.98
N GLY A 44 -9.51 13.59 -6.86
CA GLY A 44 -9.12 14.23 -5.60
C GLY A 44 -7.60 14.30 -5.37
N GLU A 45 -7.16 14.10 -4.12
CA GLU A 45 -5.75 14.12 -3.74
C GLU A 45 -4.96 13.01 -4.49
N LYS A 46 -3.67 13.30 -4.72
CA LYS A 46 -2.74 12.33 -5.31
C LYS A 46 -2.58 11.13 -4.36
N ILE A 47 -2.82 9.92 -4.87
CA ILE A 47 -2.73 8.70 -4.07
C ILE A 47 -1.28 8.27 -3.91
N MET A 48 -0.76 8.39 -2.70
CA MET A 48 0.53 7.83 -2.29
C MET A 48 0.24 6.53 -1.54
N ALA A 49 0.71 5.39 -2.08
CA ALA A 49 0.36 4.07 -1.56
C ALA A 49 1.56 3.13 -1.51
N ASN A 50 1.61 2.28 -0.49
CA ASN A 50 2.52 1.16 -0.41
C ASN A 50 2.24 0.22 -1.60
N LYS A 51 3.30 -0.33 -2.21
CA LYS A 51 3.21 -1.29 -3.31
C LYS A 51 2.25 -2.45 -3.02
N THR A 52 2.18 -2.94 -1.78
CA THR A 52 1.28 -4.05 -1.45
C THR A 52 -0.19 -3.64 -1.34
N PHE A 53 -0.47 -2.35 -1.21
CA PHE A 53 -1.83 -1.82 -1.20
C PHE A 53 -2.38 -1.56 -2.61
N VAL A 54 -1.52 -1.44 -3.62
CA VAL A 54 -1.93 -1.18 -5.02
C VAL A 54 -2.94 -2.20 -5.58
N PRO A 55 -2.83 -3.53 -5.33
CA PRO A 55 -3.85 -4.48 -5.76
C PRO A 55 -5.24 -4.16 -5.20
N TYR A 56 -5.34 -3.68 -3.95
CA TYR A 56 -6.61 -3.27 -3.34
C TYR A 56 -7.19 -2.06 -4.06
N LEU A 57 -6.35 -1.05 -4.36
CA LEU A 57 -6.77 0.13 -5.12
C LEU A 57 -7.26 -0.22 -6.52
N LYS A 58 -6.68 -1.22 -7.19
CA LYS A 58 -7.17 -1.71 -8.48
C LYS A 58 -8.57 -2.32 -8.33
N THR A 59 -8.79 -3.16 -7.33
CA THR A 59 -10.10 -3.77 -7.04
C THR A 59 -11.14 -2.70 -6.71
N VAL A 60 -10.78 -1.71 -5.88
CA VAL A 60 -11.64 -0.56 -5.55
C VAL A 60 -12.05 0.20 -6.82
N GLY A 61 -11.09 0.49 -7.72
CA GLY A 61 -11.38 1.15 -9.00
C GLY A 61 -12.30 0.33 -9.91
N GLN A 62 -12.12 -0.99 -9.98
CA GLN A 62 -13.00 -1.88 -10.74
C GLN A 62 -14.43 -1.87 -10.21
N VAL A 63 -14.61 -1.89 -8.89
CA VAL A 63 -15.93 -1.79 -8.25
C VAL A 63 -16.55 -0.42 -8.49
N ALA A 64 -15.78 0.66 -8.33
CA ALA A 64 -16.24 2.02 -8.61
C ALA A 64 -16.77 2.16 -10.04
N LYS A 65 -15.99 1.67 -11.02
CA LYS A 65 -16.37 1.64 -12.43
C LYS A 65 -17.68 0.88 -12.66
N ALA A 66 -17.81 -0.32 -12.08
CA ALA A 66 -19.02 -1.14 -12.23
C ALA A 66 -20.25 -0.47 -11.62
N CYS A 67 -20.08 0.27 -10.53
CA CYS A 67 -21.14 1.00 -9.84
C CYS A 67 -21.35 2.44 -10.37
N LYS A 68 -20.66 2.82 -11.45
CA LYS A 68 -20.75 4.15 -12.09
C LYS A 68 -20.47 5.31 -11.13
N VAL A 69 -19.56 5.10 -10.17
CA VAL A 69 -19.09 6.14 -9.23
C VAL A 69 -17.60 6.39 -9.43
N LYS A 70 -17.13 7.51 -8.90
CA LYS A 70 -15.72 7.85 -8.73
C LYS A 70 -15.38 7.86 -7.24
N VAL A 71 -14.22 7.31 -6.92
CA VAL A 71 -13.61 7.40 -5.59
C VAL A 71 -12.81 8.69 -5.52
N PHE A 72 -13.39 9.72 -4.90
CA PHE A 72 -12.73 11.00 -4.69
C PHE A 72 -11.90 10.93 -3.40
N VAL A 73 -10.58 10.77 -3.56
CA VAL A 73 -9.66 10.62 -2.44
C VAL A 73 -9.46 11.96 -1.75
N THR A 74 -9.75 11.98 -0.46
CA THR A 74 -9.56 13.16 0.40
C THR A 74 -8.23 13.11 1.12
N GLU A 75 -7.76 11.92 1.48
CA GLU A 75 -6.46 11.73 2.13
C GLU A 75 -5.81 10.41 1.71
N SER A 76 -4.49 10.42 1.59
CA SER A 76 -3.66 9.22 1.43
C SER A 76 -2.38 9.36 2.25
N TYR A 77 -1.34 8.58 1.97
CA TYR A 77 -0.07 8.72 2.69
C TYR A 77 0.47 10.15 2.65
N LYS A 78 0.69 10.71 3.84
CA LYS A 78 1.41 11.95 4.06
C LYS A 78 2.66 11.65 4.87
N GLN A 79 3.76 12.25 4.43
CA GLN A 79 5.01 12.15 5.16
C GLN A 79 4.90 13.03 6.42
N LEU A 80 5.31 12.48 7.56
CA LEU A 80 5.37 13.20 8.82
C LEU A 80 6.53 14.19 8.85
N LYS A 81 6.44 15.21 9.70
CA LYS A 81 7.54 16.17 9.87
C LYS A 81 8.76 15.48 10.47
N THR A 82 8.51 14.57 11.41
CA THR A 82 9.54 13.70 11.98
C THR A 82 9.07 12.25 11.98
N PRO A 83 9.96 11.27 11.77
CA PRO A 83 9.56 9.85 11.74
C PRO A 83 8.93 9.34 13.03
N ASN A 84 9.24 9.98 14.17
CA ASN A 84 8.77 9.59 15.50
C ASN A 84 7.53 10.38 15.95
N GLU A 85 6.96 11.20 15.06
CA GLU A 85 5.73 11.93 15.37
C GLU A 85 4.61 10.96 15.74
N PHE A 86 3.86 11.29 16.80
CA PHE A 86 2.78 10.46 17.28
C PHE A 86 1.66 10.40 16.24
N VAL A 87 1.17 9.20 15.95
CA VAL A 87 0.08 8.96 15.01
C VAL A 87 -0.95 8.09 15.71
N LEU A 88 -2.22 8.51 15.66
CA LEU A 88 -3.32 7.72 16.20
C LEU A 88 -3.40 6.37 15.49
N SER A 89 -3.81 5.33 16.20
CA SER A 89 -3.95 3.98 15.62
C SER A 89 -4.91 3.93 14.42
N THR A 90 -5.91 4.83 14.38
CA THR A 90 -6.84 5.00 13.27
C THR A 90 -6.17 5.58 12.02
N GLU A 91 -5.13 6.40 12.18
CA GLU A 91 -4.38 7.06 11.10
C GLU A 91 -3.16 6.26 10.64
N LEU A 92 -2.82 5.20 11.37
CA LEU A 92 -1.67 4.35 11.06
C LEU A 92 -1.71 3.76 9.63
N PRO A 93 -2.86 3.32 9.08
CA PRO A 93 -2.94 2.90 7.68
C PRO A 93 -2.51 4.00 6.71
N LEU A 94 -2.89 5.26 6.94
CA LEU A 94 -2.47 6.39 6.10
C LEU A 94 -0.97 6.64 6.25
N ALA A 95 -0.45 6.65 7.49
CA ALA A 95 0.97 6.88 7.77
C ALA A 95 1.91 5.80 7.23
N LEU A 96 1.39 4.64 6.85
CA LEU A 96 2.14 3.54 6.22
C LEU A 96 1.85 3.42 4.70
N GLY A 97 0.89 4.17 4.17
CA GLY A 97 0.43 4.06 2.78
C GLY A 97 -0.39 2.80 2.49
N HIS A 98 -1.01 2.23 3.51
CA HIS A 98 -1.91 1.07 3.45
C HIS A 98 -3.38 1.46 3.53
N GLY A 99 -3.72 2.75 3.41
CA GLY A 99 -5.10 3.20 3.38
C GLY A 99 -5.32 4.49 2.60
N ILE A 100 -6.58 4.78 2.31
CA ILE A 100 -7.06 6.05 1.75
C ILE A 100 -8.38 6.44 2.40
N ARG A 101 -8.57 7.75 2.62
CA ARG A 101 -9.89 8.33 2.91
C ARG A 101 -10.54 8.82 1.63
N PHE A 102 -11.85 8.65 1.51
CA PHE A 102 -12.55 8.97 0.27
C PHE A 102 -13.99 9.41 0.46
N ASN A 103 -14.50 10.12 -0.54
CA ASN A 103 -15.91 10.32 -0.80
C ASN A 103 -16.29 9.62 -2.12
N LEU A 104 -17.57 9.29 -2.28
CA LEU A 104 -18.11 8.83 -3.55
C LEU A 104 -18.67 10.02 -4.31
N GLN A 105 -18.32 10.11 -5.59
CA GLN A 105 -18.86 11.06 -6.54
C GLN A 105 -19.50 10.36 -7.73
N ASP A 106 -20.43 11.02 -8.38
CA ASP A 106 -20.94 10.61 -9.68
C ASP A 106 -19.90 10.94 -10.79
N PRO A 107 -20.11 10.51 -12.05
CA PRO A 107 -19.16 10.81 -13.13
C PRO A 107 -19.02 12.30 -13.43
N LYS A 108 -20.00 13.13 -13.06
CA LYS A 108 -20.05 14.59 -13.25
C LYS A 108 -19.36 15.34 -12.08
N GLY A 109 -18.98 14.65 -11.01
CA GLY A 109 -18.33 15.22 -9.82
C GLY A 109 -19.29 15.57 -8.69
N GLY A 110 -20.59 15.26 -8.82
CA GLY A 110 -21.56 15.44 -7.74
C GLY A 110 -21.33 14.45 -6.59
N THR A 111 -21.41 14.90 -5.35
CA THR A 111 -21.24 14.02 -4.18
C THR A 111 -22.38 13.02 -4.07
N VAL A 112 -22.07 11.73 -4.18
CA VAL A 112 -23.02 10.62 -3.98
C VAL A 112 -23.09 10.24 -2.51
N CYS A 113 -21.94 10.08 -1.84
CA CYS A 113 -21.90 9.72 -0.42
C CYS A 113 -20.55 10.12 0.18
N ASN A 114 -20.58 10.91 1.25
CA ASN A 114 -19.41 11.30 2.04
C ASN A 114 -19.35 10.55 3.38
N LYS A 115 -18.36 10.86 4.22
CA LYS A 115 -18.21 10.28 5.57
C LYS A 115 -19.50 10.30 6.41
N LEU A 116 -20.29 11.37 6.37
CA LEU A 116 -21.55 11.47 7.11
C LEU A 116 -22.58 10.47 6.59
N CYS A 117 -22.76 10.41 5.27
CA CYS A 117 -23.63 9.41 4.61
C CYS A 117 -23.19 7.97 4.92
N MET A 118 -21.88 7.71 4.96
CA MET A 118 -21.33 6.39 5.30
C MET A 118 -21.59 6.02 6.77
N THR A 119 -21.33 6.96 7.69
CA THR A 119 -21.57 6.81 9.13
C THR A 119 -23.04 6.58 9.46
N ALA A 120 -23.93 7.42 8.92
CA ALA A 120 -25.38 7.34 9.13
C ALA A 120 -26.03 6.15 8.41
N ARG A 121 -25.25 5.40 7.61
CA ARG A 121 -25.72 4.29 6.77
C ARG A 121 -26.77 4.70 5.73
N SER A 122 -26.89 5.99 5.43
CA SER A 122 -27.76 6.52 4.36
C SER A 122 -27.35 6.00 2.98
N TRP A 123 -26.11 5.53 2.82
CA TRP A 123 -25.67 4.86 1.60
C TRP A 123 -26.56 3.68 1.19
N LYS A 124 -27.26 3.03 2.13
CA LYS A 124 -28.16 1.90 1.86
C LYS A 124 -29.38 2.25 1.01
N THR A 125 -29.78 3.52 0.99
CA THR A 125 -30.90 4.01 0.17
C THR A 125 -30.44 4.67 -1.13
N ILE A 126 -29.11 4.78 -1.33
CA ILE A 126 -28.49 5.36 -2.52
C ILE A 126 -27.95 4.20 -3.37
N PRO A 127 -28.57 3.87 -4.53
CA PRO A 127 -28.23 2.67 -5.29
C PRO A 127 -26.74 2.55 -5.65
N GLU A 128 -26.13 3.64 -6.08
CA GLU A 128 -24.73 3.70 -6.49
C GLU A 128 -23.77 3.47 -5.30
N ALA A 129 -24.06 4.10 -4.16
CA ALA A 129 -23.28 3.92 -2.94
C ALA A 129 -23.44 2.50 -2.37
N THR A 130 -24.67 1.97 -2.39
CA THR A 130 -24.96 0.58 -2.00
C THR A 130 -24.21 -0.41 -2.88
N CYS A 131 -24.25 -0.22 -4.19
CA CYS A 131 -23.49 -1.03 -5.14
C CYS A 131 -22.00 -1.01 -4.77
N PHE A 132 -21.44 0.18 -4.58
CA PHE A 132 -20.02 0.33 -4.29
C PHE A 132 -19.65 -0.35 -2.97
N ILE A 133 -20.24 0.05 -1.84
CA ILE A 133 -19.88 -0.44 -0.50
C ILE A 133 -20.03 -1.96 -0.41
N ASN A 134 -21.13 -2.51 -0.91
CA ASN A 134 -21.32 -3.96 -0.96
C ASN A 134 -20.32 -4.64 -1.90
N GLY A 135 -20.02 -4.02 -3.04
CA GLY A 135 -19.05 -4.52 -4.01
C GLY A 135 -17.64 -4.63 -3.42
N VAL A 136 -17.16 -3.59 -2.74
CA VAL A 136 -15.82 -3.61 -2.10
C VAL A 136 -15.79 -4.64 -0.97
N THR A 137 -16.84 -4.69 -0.14
CA THR A 137 -16.94 -5.65 0.97
C THR A 137 -16.96 -7.10 0.47
N LYS A 138 -17.69 -7.39 -0.60
CA LYS A 138 -17.72 -8.73 -1.25
C LYS A 138 -16.36 -9.15 -1.80
N LYS A 139 -15.45 -8.20 -2.06
CA LYS A 139 -14.07 -8.47 -2.48
C LYS A 139 -13.11 -8.64 -1.29
N GLY A 140 -13.62 -8.69 -0.06
CA GLY A 140 -12.82 -8.83 1.16
C GLY A 140 -12.06 -7.56 1.53
N ILE A 141 -12.52 -6.40 1.06
CA ILE A 141 -11.94 -5.11 1.41
C ILE A 141 -12.79 -4.50 2.52
N HIS A 142 -12.15 -4.20 3.64
CA HIS A 142 -12.82 -3.74 4.84
C HIS A 142 -12.61 -2.23 5.06
N PHE A 143 -13.55 -1.65 5.80
CA PHE A 143 -13.55 -0.25 6.19
C PHE A 143 -13.16 -0.15 7.66
N LYS A 144 -12.07 0.57 7.99
CA LYS A 144 -11.68 0.79 9.40
C LYS A 144 -12.57 1.85 10.03
N GLU A 145 -12.79 2.92 9.27
CA GLU A 145 -13.80 3.94 9.47
C GLU A 145 -14.71 3.96 8.25
N PRO A 146 -15.91 4.56 8.35
CA PRO A 146 -16.88 4.54 7.25
C PRO A 146 -16.31 5.01 5.90
N ASP A 147 -15.34 5.94 5.92
CA ASP A 147 -14.67 6.52 4.75
C ASP A 147 -13.20 6.07 4.57
N LEU A 148 -12.71 5.08 5.33
CA LEU A 148 -11.30 4.64 5.30
C LEU A 148 -11.17 3.18 4.82
N ILE A 149 -10.68 3.01 3.59
CA ILE A 149 -10.32 1.70 3.03
C ILE A 149 -8.86 1.37 3.37
N TYR A 150 -8.58 0.13 3.75
CA TYR A 150 -7.24 -0.35 4.10
C TYR A 150 -7.06 -1.86 3.84
N ASP A 151 -5.82 -2.38 3.86
CA ASP A 151 -5.50 -3.79 3.56
C ASP A 151 -5.36 -4.73 4.78
N GLU A 152 -5.81 -4.30 5.96
CA GLU A 152 -5.76 -5.05 7.23
C GLU A 152 -4.38 -5.50 7.74
N LYS A 153 -3.33 -5.36 6.95
CA LYS A 153 -1.97 -5.74 7.35
C LYS A 153 -1.54 -4.97 8.59
N VAL A 154 -1.95 -3.71 8.66
CA VAL A 154 -1.65 -2.79 9.76
C VAL A 154 -2.33 -3.20 11.06
N THR A 155 -3.55 -3.75 11.01
CA THR A 155 -4.30 -4.14 12.22
C THR A 155 -3.81 -5.42 12.88
N LYS A 156 -2.95 -6.18 12.20
CA LYS A 156 -2.33 -7.41 12.74
C LYS A 156 -1.00 -7.15 13.44
N LEU A 157 -0.49 -5.92 13.38
CA LEU A 157 0.76 -5.54 14.03
C LEU A 157 0.53 -5.31 15.53
N SER A 158 1.48 -5.72 16.34
CA SER A 158 1.56 -5.25 17.72
C SER A 158 1.81 -3.74 17.74
N ALA A 159 1.55 -3.06 18.86
CA ALA A 159 1.83 -1.62 18.97
C ALA A 159 3.32 -1.30 18.70
N ALA A 160 4.24 -2.16 19.13
CA ALA A 160 5.68 -2.00 18.88
C ALA A 160 6.06 -2.20 17.41
N ASP A 161 5.45 -3.20 16.74
CA ASP A 161 5.70 -3.46 15.31
C ASP A 161 5.10 -2.37 14.44
N ALA A 162 3.92 -1.88 14.80
CA ALA A 162 3.26 -0.74 14.17
C ALA A 162 4.13 0.52 14.24
N GLU A 163 4.67 0.84 15.41
CA GLU A 163 5.55 1.98 15.60
C GLU A 163 6.85 1.82 14.81
N SER A 164 7.46 0.63 14.85
CA SER A 164 8.69 0.33 14.11
C SER A 164 8.47 0.43 12.59
N ALA A 165 7.36 -0.11 12.09
CA ALA A 165 6.98 -0.01 10.68
C ALA A 165 6.73 1.44 10.26
N LYS A 166 6.09 2.24 11.12
CA LYS A 166 5.84 3.67 10.88
C LYS A 166 7.14 4.42 10.76
N VAL A 167 7.99 4.34 11.79
CA VAL A 167 9.29 5.03 11.81
C VAL A 167 10.14 4.60 10.62
N GLY A 168 10.20 3.29 10.34
CA GLY A 168 10.92 2.75 9.19
C GLY A 168 10.42 3.31 7.86
N THR A 169 9.10 3.28 7.63
CA THR A 169 8.49 3.81 6.41
C THR A 169 8.77 5.31 6.26
N GLN A 170 8.56 6.09 7.30
CA GLN A 170 8.77 7.55 7.29
C GLN A 170 10.24 7.92 7.03
N LYS A 171 11.20 7.19 7.63
CA LYS A 171 12.63 7.40 7.35
C LYS A 171 12.99 7.06 5.90
N LEU A 172 12.53 5.92 5.39
CA LEU A 172 12.86 5.46 4.03
C LEU A 172 12.22 6.32 2.95
N CYS A 173 11.05 6.90 3.24
CA CYS A 173 10.27 7.72 2.32
C CYS A 173 10.53 9.22 2.44
N ALA A 174 11.37 9.65 3.39
CA ALA A 174 11.75 11.04 3.50
C ALA A 174 12.56 11.51 2.26
N PRO A 175 12.36 12.77 1.81
CA PRO A 175 13.19 13.39 0.79
C PRO A 175 14.64 13.27 1.21
N LYS A 176 15.48 12.80 0.28
CA LYS A 176 16.92 12.80 0.49
C LYS A 176 17.36 14.26 0.56
N VAL A 177 17.71 14.72 1.77
CA VAL A 177 18.37 16.02 1.95
C VAL A 177 19.68 15.91 1.18
N LYS A 178 19.85 16.73 0.14
CA LYS A 178 21.15 16.82 -0.54
C LYS A 178 22.13 17.34 0.50
N PRO A 179 23.29 16.71 0.70
CA PRO A 179 24.29 17.26 1.60
C PRO A 179 24.62 18.67 1.12
N ASP A 180 24.50 19.66 2.02
CA ASP A 180 24.93 21.02 1.73
C ASP A 180 26.38 20.96 1.29
N LYS A 181 26.65 21.40 0.06
CA LYS A 181 28.01 21.68 -0.38
C LYS A 181 28.48 22.86 0.45
N LYS A 182 29.11 22.60 1.59
CA LYS A 182 29.91 23.60 2.28
C LYS A 182 30.96 24.08 1.29
N GLY A 183 30.82 25.33 0.86
CA GLY A 183 31.83 26.06 0.09
C GLY A 183 33.02 26.43 0.95
#